data_AF-A0A1X1RPF0-F1
#
_entry.id   AF-A0A1X1RPF0-F1
#
_cell.length_a   1.000
_cell.length_b   1.000
_cell.length_c   1.000
_cell.angle_alpha   90.00
_cell.angle_beta   90.00
_cell.angle_gamma   90.00
#
_symmetry.space_group_name_H-M   'P 1'
#
loop_
_entity.id
_entity.type
_entity.pdbx_description
1 polymer ?
#
loop_
_entity_poly.entity_id
_entity_poly.type
_entity_poly.pdbx_seq_one_letter_code
_entity_poly.pdbx_strand_id
1 'polypeptide(L)'
;MSLDFSKAQENMQRIADNSTGNFKNSFPVIADKLTKGLEQSKVTTTVTVHDVAVESMTDNSAIVLVAATTEAKAPDGPPQPRSWQIALGLRRDGGKPKMANIEFVQ
;
A
#
# COMPACT_ATOMS: atom_id res chain seq x y z
N MET A 1 -8.02 -1.99 -3.87
CA MET A 1 -7.01 -3.05 -4.18
C MET A 1 -7.23 -4.17 -3.17
N SER A 2 -7.29 -5.43 -3.58
CA SER A 2 -7.40 -6.57 -2.64
C SER A 2 -6.03 -7.20 -2.45
N LEU A 3 -5.65 -7.48 -1.20
CA LEU A 3 -4.49 -8.30 -0.88
C LEU A 3 -5.01 -9.69 -0.51
N ASP A 4 -4.69 -10.65 -1.38
CA ASP A 4 -5.05 -12.05 -1.19
C ASP A 4 -3.87 -12.80 -0.56
N PHE A 5 -4.13 -13.52 0.54
CA PHE A 5 -3.14 -14.33 1.23
C PHE A 5 -2.60 -15.46 0.33
N SER A 6 -3.41 -15.99 -0.58
CA SER A 6 -3.01 -17.05 -1.52
C SER A 6 -2.00 -16.57 -2.57
N LYS A 7 -1.88 -15.25 -2.74
CA LYS A 7 -0.94 -14.59 -3.67
C LYS A 7 -0.01 -13.61 -2.96
N ALA A 8 0.26 -13.82 -1.67
CA ALA A 8 1.03 -12.89 -0.85
C ALA A 8 2.37 -12.52 -1.50
N GLN A 9 3.15 -13.50 -1.97
CA GLN A 9 4.45 -13.26 -2.59
C GLN A 9 4.38 -12.46 -3.89
N GLU A 10 3.41 -12.78 -4.77
CA GLU A 10 3.18 -12.04 -6.03
C GLU A 10 2.76 -10.58 -5.75
N ASN A 11 1.87 -10.39 -4.77
CA ASN A 11 1.43 -9.06 -4.35
C ASN A 11 2.59 -8.22 -3.81
N MET A 12 3.48 -8.81 -2.99
CA MET A 12 4.66 -8.13 -2.48
C MET A 12 5.64 -7.79 -3.61
N GLN A 13 5.89 -8.72 -4.54
CA GLN A 13 6.75 -8.47 -5.70
C GLN A 13 6.23 -7.30 -6.54
N ARG A 14 4.91 -7.27 -6.81
CA ARG A 14 4.28 -6.17 -7.56
C ARG A 14 4.45 -4.82 -6.88
N ILE A 15 4.36 -4.77 -5.55
CA ILE A 15 4.57 -3.51 -4.80
C ILE A 15 6.05 -3.10 -4.86
N ALA A 16 6.97 -4.07 -4.71
CA ALA A 16 8.41 -3.82 -4.83
C ALA A 16 8.79 -3.30 -6.22
N ASP A 17 8.23 -3.85 -7.30
CA ASP A 17 8.52 -3.43 -8.68
C ASP A 17 8.00 -2.01 -8.97
N ASN A 18 6.88 -1.64 -8.35
CA ASN A 18 6.30 -0.30 -8.43
C ASN A 18 6.86 0.68 -7.38
N SER A 19 7.91 0.29 -6.67
CA SER A 19 8.58 1.14 -5.68
C SER A 19 9.96 1.60 -6.16
N THR A 20 10.43 2.71 -5.58
CA THR A 20 11.78 3.25 -5.76
C THR A 20 12.25 3.92 -4.46
N GLY A 21 13.49 4.40 -4.44
CA GLY A 21 14.04 5.17 -3.32
C GLY A 21 13.96 4.44 -1.97
N ASN A 22 13.67 5.20 -0.90
CA ASN A 22 13.63 4.69 0.46
C ASN A 22 12.54 3.65 0.67
N PHE A 23 11.36 3.86 0.07
CA PHE A 23 10.26 2.90 0.18
C PHE A 23 10.68 1.52 -0.34
N LYS A 24 11.33 1.45 -1.51
CA LYS A 24 11.83 0.17 -2.06
C LYS A 24 12.82 -0.52 -1.12
N ASN A 25 13.71 0.23 -0.47
CA ASN A 25 14.73 -0.33 0.41
C ASN A 25 14.13 -0.84 1.73
N SER A 26 13.10 -0.17 2.25
CA SER A 26 12.42 -0.57 3.49
C SER A 26 11.31 -1.60 3.25
N PHE A 27 10.84 -1.74 2.01
CA PHE A 27 9.72 -2.61 1.68
C PHE A 27 9.92 -4.08 2.04
N PRO A 28 11.10 -4.72 1.88
CA PRO A 28 11.29 -6.14 2.27
C PRO A 28 10.96 -6.43 3.74
N VAL A 29 11.29 -5.50 4.64
CA VAL A 29 10.98 -5.63 6.08
C VAL A 29 9.48 -5.49 6.33
N ILE A 30 8.81 -4.62 5.58
CA ILE A 30 7.35 -4.42 5.64
C ILE A 30 6.64 -5.65 5.06
N ALA A 31 7.12 -6.16 3.93
CA ALA A 31 6.58 -7.32 3.22
C ALA A 31 6.64 -8.60 4.08
N ASP A 32 7.74 -8.83 4.81
CA ASP A 32 7.84 -9.98 5.72
C ASP A 32 6.80 -9.91 6.85
N LYS A 33 6.61 -8.72 7.44
CA LYS A 33 5.58 -8.50 8.48
C LYS A 33 4.17 -8.68 7.93
N LEU A 34 3.88 -8.13 6.75
CA LEU A 34 2.57 -8.27 6.11
C LEU A 34 2.29 -9.73 5.74
N THR A 35 3.28 -10.45 5.19
CA THR A 35 3.15 -11.86 4.80
C THR A 35 2.85 -12.73 6.02
N LYS A 36 3.64 -12.58 7.11
CA LYS A 36 3.39 -13.30 8.37
C LYS A 36 2.01 -13.01 8.95
N GLY A 37 1.57 -11.75 8.94
CA GLY A 37 0.24 -11.36 9.41
C GLY A 37 -0.90 -11.96 8.58
N LEU A 38 -0.74 -12.00 7.26
CA LEU A 38 -1.72 -12.59 6.34
C LEU A 38 -1.78 -14.12 6.48
N GLU A 39 -0.64 -14.80 6.57
CA GLU A 39 -0.56 -16.27 6.72
C GLU A 39 -1.13 -16.76 8.05
N GLN A 40 -0.86 -16.05 9.16
CA GLN A 40 -1.30 -16.47 10.49
C GLN A 40 -2.81 -16.28 10.71
N SER A 41 -3.40 -15.25 10.10
CA SER A 41 -4.77 -14.86 10.44
C SER A 41 -5.83 -15.41 9.49
N LYS A 42 -5.44 -15.90 8.30
CA LYS A 42 -6.36 -16.25 7.19
C LYS A 42 -7.35 -15.10 6.88
N VAL A 43 -6.97 -13.87 7.21
CA VAL A 43 -7.80 -12.69 7.04
C VAL A 43 -7.77 -12.27 5.58
N THR A 44 -8.94 -12.08 5.00
CA THR A 44 -9.06 -11.39 3.71
C THR A 44 -9.06 -9.89 3.97
N THR A 45 -8.19 -9.16 3.28
CA THR A 45 -8.07 -7.71 3.45
C THR A 45 -8.51 -6.99 2.18
N THR A 46 -9.59 -6.22 2.28
CA THR A 46 -10.12 -5.39 1.19
C THR A 46 -9.79 -3.93 1.45
N VAL A 47 -9.18 -3.24 0.47
CA VAL A 47 -8.96 -1.79 0.57
C VAL A 47 -9.82 -1.05 -0.44
N THR A 48 -10.67 -0.16 0.07
CA THR A 48 -11.51 0.77 -0.70
C THR A 48 -10.89 2.15 -0.66
N VAL A 49 -10.58 2.71 -1.84
CA VAL A 49 -10.12 4.10 -1.98
C VAL A 49 -11.35 4.97 -2.18
N HIS A 50 -11.49 6.00 -1.35
CA HIS A 50 -12.61 6.93 -1.39
C HIS A 50 -12.28 8.17 -2.19
N ASP A 51 -11.08 8.71 -1.98
CA ASP A 51 -10.66 9.95 -2.61
C ASP A 51 -9.15 9.95 -2.89
N VAL A 52 -8.76 10.67 -3.93
CA VAL A 52 -7.39 10.84 -4.38
C VAL A 52 -7.20 12.27 -4.88
N ALA A 53 -6.23 12.98 -4.32
CA ALA A 53 -5.89 14.34 -4.73
C ALA A 53 -4.39 14.48 -4.98
N VAL A 54 -4.00 15.24 -6.00
CA VAL A 54 -2.59 15.63 -6.18
C VAL A 54 -2.36 16.89 -5.34
N GLU A 55 -1.48 16.79 -4.35
CA GLU A 55 -1.11 17.93 -3.50
C GLU A 55 -0.05 18.80 -4.20
N SER A 56 0.97 18.16 -4.79
CA SER A 56 2.01 18.85 -5.55
C SER A 56 2.60 17.97 -6.64
N MET A 57 3.12 18.57 -7.71
CA MET A 57 3.73 17.84 -8.83
C MET A 57 4.82 18.66 -9.53
N THR A 58 5.89 17.98 -9.92
CA THR A 58 6.92 18.44 -10.85
C THR A 58 6.98 17.48 -12.04
N ASP A 59 7.86 17.73 -13.01
CA ASP A 59 8.07 16.80 -14.14
C ASP A 59 8.48 15.38 -13.68
N ASN A 60 9.16 15.28 -12.54
CA ASN A 60 9.80 14.05 -12.07
C ASN A 60 9.27 13.51 -10.74
N SER A 61 8.42 14.25 -10.03
CA SER A 61 7.88 13.84 -8.72
C SER A 61 6.46 14.35 -8.50
N ALA A 62 5.72 13.69 -7.61
CA ALA A 62 4.42 14.16 -7.15
C ALA A 62 4.16 13.73 -5.72
N ILE A 63 3.31 14.47 -5.01
CA ILE A 63 2.69 14.03 -3.76
C ILE A 63 1.20 13.84 -4.02
N VAL A 64 0.71 12.64 -3.71
CA VAL A 64 -0.69 12.26 -3.89
C VAL A 64 -1.29 11.90 -2.55
N LEU A 65 -2.34 12.60 -2.15
CA LEU A 65 -3.12 12.29 -0.95
C LEU A 65 -4.15 11.23 -1.31
N VAL A 66 -4.24 10.19 -0.48
CA VAL A 66 -5.19 9.08 -0.66
C VAL A 66 -5.95 8.87 0.62
N ALA A 67 -7.28 8.94 0.54
CA ALA A 67 -8.19 8.55 1.60
C ALA A 67 -8.74 7.15 1.32
N ALA A 68 -8.56 6.22 2.25
CA ALA A 68 -8.98 4.85 2.06
C ALA A 68 -9.53 4.22 3.36
N THR A 69 -10.32 3.17 3.19
CA THR A 69 -10.73 2.27 4.27
C THR A 69 -10.23 0.88 3.95
N THR A 70 -9.59 0.25 4.94
CA THR A 70 -9.24 -1.16 4.91
C THR A 70 -10.25 -1.95 5.73
N GLU A 71 -10.84 -2.97 5.15
CA GLU A 71 -11.65 -3.95 5.85
C GLU A 71 -10.88 -5.26 5.97
N ALA A 72 -10.55 -5.64 7.21
CA ALA A 72 -9.99 -6.93 7.55
C ALA A 72 -11.12 -7.88 7.97
N LYS A 73 -11.28 -9.01 7.27
CA LYS A 73 -12.28 -10.03 7.58
C LYS A 73 -11.60 -11.38 7.91
N ALA A 74 -11.69 -11.79 9.16
CA ALA A 74 -11.33 -13.14 9.60
C ALA A 74 -12.43 -14.15 9.19
N PRO A 75 -12.13 -15.46 9.08
CA PRO A 75 -13.09 -16.47 8.64
C PRO A 75 -14.42 -16.47 9.42
N ASP A 76 -14.35 -16.33 10.75
CA ASP A 76 -15.49 -16.44 11.66
C ASP A 76 -15.78 -15.13 12.44
N GLY A 77 -15.18 -14.01 12.01
CA GLY A 77 -15.26 -12.73 12.71
C GLY A 77 -16.01 -11.65 11.92
N PRO A 78 -16.62 -10.65 12.60
CA PRO A 78 -17.17 -9.50 11.92
C PRO A 78 -16.05 -8.69 11.23
N PRO A 79 -16.34 -8.04 10.08
CA PRO A 79 -15.36 -7.16 9.44
C PRO A 79 -14.98 -6.00 10.36
N GLN A 80 -13.70 -5.65 10.37
CA GLN A 80 -13.15 -4.53 11.15
C GLN A 80 -12.65 -3.45 10.20
N PRO A 81 -13.49 -2.47 9.82
CA PRO A 81 -13.09 -1.39 8.93
C PRO A 81 -12.21 -0.37 9.66
N ARG A 82 -11.10 0.02 9.04
CA ARG A 82 -10.20 1.07 9.51
C ARG A 82 -9.97 2.08 8.39
N SER A 83 -10.35 3.33 8.64
CA SER A 83 -10.09 4.45 7.73
C SER A 83 -8.73 5.07 8.01
N TRP A 84 -8.05 5.50 6.96
CA TRP A 84 -6.75 6.15 7.03
C TRP A 84 -6.54 7.06 5.82
N GLN A 85 -5.66 8.03 6.02
CA GLN A 85 -5.19 8.95 4.99
C GLN A 85 -3.68 8.82 4.86
N ILE A 86 -3.19 8.79 3.63
CA ILE A 86 -1.74 8.78 3.36
C ILE A 86 -1.37 9.87 2.37
N ALA A 87 -0.16 10.38 2.52
CA ALA A 87 0.57 11.10 1.48
C ALA A 87 1.53 10.12 0.79
N LEU A 88 1.28 9.87 -0.49
CA LEU A 88 2.08 9.01 -1.34
C LEU A 88 3.04 9.86 -2.17
N GLY A 89 4.33 9.76 -1.84
CA GLY A 89 5.40 10.36 -2.64
C GLY A 89 5.69 9.50 -3.87
N LEU A 90 5.54 10.08 -5.06
CA LEU A 90 5.86 9.47 -6.34
C LEU A 90 7.13 10.09 -6.93
N ARG A 91 7.95 9.24 -7.57
CA ARG A 91 9.11 9.68 -8.34
C ARG A 91 9.21 8.90 -9.65
N ARG A 92 9.57 9.57 -10.73
CA ARG A 92 9.85 8.89 -12.00
C ARG A 92 11.12 8.06 -11.91
N ASP A 93 11.01 6.81 -12.35
CA ASP A 93 12.11 5.86 -12.49
C ASP A 93 11.90 5.04 -13.78
N GLY A 94 12.85 5.11 -14.71
CA GLY A 94 12.69 4.54 -16.05
C GLY A 94 11.49 5.12 -16.82
N GLY A 95 11.19 6.41 -16.65
CA GLY A 95 10.07 7.09 -17.30
C GLY A 95 8.68 6.86 -16.68
N LYS A 96 8.55 5.92 -15.73
CA LYS A 96 7.29 5.58 -15.07
C LYS A 96 7.24 6.12 -13.64
N PRO A 97 6.10 6.64 -13.16
CA PRO A 97 5.95 7.01 -11.76
C PRO A 97 6.02 5.75 -10.87
N LYS A 98 6.83 5.80 -9.82
CA LYS A 98 6.96 4.75 -8.81
C LYS A 98 6.83 5.35 -7.41
N MET A 99 6.39 4.52 -6.46
CA MET A 99 6.22 4.88 -5.06
C MET A 99 7.58 5.04 -4.40
N ALA A 100 7.90 6.27 -3.96
CA ALA A 100 9.17 6.63 -3.35
C ALA A 100 9.10 6.72 -1.82
N ASN A 101 7.94 7.14 -1.29
CA ASN A 101 7.66 7.19 0.14
C ASN A 101 6.15 7.11 0.44
N ILE A 102 5.80 6.70 1.66
CA ILE A 102 4.43 6.72 2.19
C ILE A 102 4.46 7.34 3.58
N GLU A 103 3.60 8.34 3.81
CA GLU A 103 3.44 8.99 5.10
C GLU A 103 1.97 8.96 5.52
N PHE A 104 1.70 8.77 6.81
CA PHE A 104 0.35 8.85 7.35
C PHE A 104 0.00 10.31 7.66
N VAL A 105 -1.14 10.76 7.14
CA VAL A 105 -1.66 12.10 7.44
C VAL A 105 -2.51 11.98 8.71
N GLN A 106 -2.22 12.79 9.73
CA GLN A 106 -3.01 12.89 10.96
C GLN A 106 -4.15 13.89 10.82
#